data_AF-A0A1B3NCB0-F1
#
_entry.id   AF-A0A1B3NCB0-F1
#
_cell.length_a   1.000
_cell.length_b   1.000
_cell.length_c   1.000
_cell.angle_alpha   90.00
_cell.angle_beta   90.00
_cell.angle_gamma   90.00
#
_symmetry.space_group_name_H-M   'P 1'
#
loop_
_entity.id
_entity.type
_entity.pdbx_description
1 polymer ?
#
loop_
_entity_poly.entity_id
_entity_poly.type
_entity_poly.pdbx_seq_one_letter_code
_entity_poly.pdbx_strand_id
1 'polypeptide(L)' 'MSAADAAGRSGVSLPTYRKIETGDPSVSLGVFVSALRELGLLGNLRSALEPESDRGAAAFEIDRLPQRVSRRRP' A
#
# COMPACT_ATOMS: atom_id res chain seq x y z
N MET A 1 -7.49 -19.18 -11.71
CA MET A 1 -8.52 -18.43 -10.98
C MET A 1 -8.77 -17.14 -11.73
N SER A 2 -10.01 -16.87 -12.13
CA SER A 2 -10.34 -15.62 -12.83
C SER A 2 -10.51 -14.45 -11.85
N ALA A 3 -10.44 -13.21 -12.34
CA ALA A 3 -10.72 -12.02 -11.52
C ALA A 3 -12.15 -12.02 -10.96
N ALA A 4 -13.11 -12.62 -11.69
CA ALA A 4 -14.48 -12.78 -11.22
C ALA A 4 -14.56 -13.78 -10.05
N ASP A 5 -13.82 -14.89 -10.13
CA ASP A 5 -13.73 -15.87 -9.03
C ASP A 5 -13.08 -15.23 -7.79
N ALA A 6 -12.05 -14.41 -8.00
CA ALA A 6 -11.35 -13.69 -6.93
C ALA A 6 -12.23 -12.63 -6.25
N ALA A 7 -12.99 -11.88 -7.03
CA ALA A 7 -13.97 -10.94 -6.52
C ALA A 7 -15.02 -11.64 -5.65
N GLY A 8 -15.58 -12.76 -6.13
CA GLY A 8 -16.55 -13.56 -5.40
C GLY A 8 -16.02 -14.09 -4.06
N ARG A 9 -14.80 -14.65 -4.06
CA ARG A 9 -14.15 -15.15 -2.82
C ARG A 9 -13.82 -14.04 -1.84
N SER A 10 -13.46 -12.86 -2.35
CA SER A 10 -13.17 -11.67 -1.53
C SER A 10 -14.43 -10.95 -1.02
N GLY A 11 -15.63 -11.42 -1.40
CA GLY A 11 -16.90 -10.83 -0.98
C GLY A 11 -17.21 -9.47 -1.62
N VAL A 12 -16.65 -9.18 -2.80
CA VAL A 12 -16.82 -7.88 -3.48
C VAL A 12 -17.20 -8.04 -4.95
N SER A 13 -17.70 -6.96 -5.55
CA SER A 13 -17.99 -6.92 -6.97
C SER A 13 -16.70 -6.87 -7.81
N LEU A 14 -16.76 -7.36 -9.06
CA LEU A 14 -15.61 -7.30 -9.99
C LEU A 14 -15.07 -5.87 -10.20
N PRO A 15 -15.89 -4.81 -10.32
CA PRO A 15 -15.38 -3.44 -10.36
C PRO A 15 -14.58 -3.05 -9.11
N THR A 16 -15.03 -3.45 -7.92
CA THR A 16 -14.32 -3.19 -6.66
C THR A 16 -13.00 -3.95 -6.60
N TYR A 17 -13.00 -5.21 -7.07
CA TYR A 17 -11.77 -6.00 -7.15
C TYR A 17 -10.76 -5.38 -8.12
N ARG A 18 -11.20 -4.84 -9.25
CA ARG A 18 -10.32 -4.11 -10.18
C ARG A 18 -9.73 -2.84 -9.57
N LYS A 19 -10.50 -2.12 -8.75
CA LYS A 19 -9.99 -0.97 -7.99
C LYS A 19 -8.85 -1.37 -7.05
N ILE A 20 -8.97 -2.53 -6.40
CA ILE A 20 -7.88 -3.11 -5.59
C ILE A 20 -6.64 -3.38 -6.45
N GLU A 21 -6.81 -4.00 -7.62
CA GLU A 21 -5.69 -4.29 -8.54
C GLU A 21 -4.97 -3.02 -9.01
N THR A 22 -5.70 -1.91 -9.17
CA THR A 22 -5.11 -0.61 -9.56
C THR A 22 -4.56 0.20 -8.38
N GLY A 23 -4.73 -0.28 -7.14
CA GLY A 23 -4.30 0.45 -5.93
C GLY A 23 -5.15 1.69 -5.63
N ASP A 24 -6.43 1.70 -6.00
CA ASP A 24 -7.35 2.81 -5.75
C ASP A 24 -7.61 2.97 -4.23
N PRO A 25 -7.24 4.10 -3.61
CA PRO A 25 -7.38 4.31 -2.16
C PRO A 25 -8.83 4.57 -1.71
N SER A 26 -9.80 4.66 -2.63
CA SER A 26 -11.23 4.74 -2.28
C SER A 26 -11.79 3.41 -1.75
N VAL A 27 -11.08 2.29 -1.93
CA VAL A 27 -11.45 1.00 -1.37
C VAL A 27 -11.08 0.94 0.11
N SER A 28 -11.99 0.47 0.95
CA SER A 28 -11.71 0.36 2.39
C SER A 28 -10.58 -0.64 2.66
N LEU A 29 -9.77 -0.34 3.68
CA LEU A 29 -8.66 -1.20 4.08
C LEU A 29 -9.12 -2.63 4.40
N GLY A 30 -10.28 -2.80 5.04
CA GLY A 30 -10.82 -4.12 5.38
C GLY A 30 -11.13 -4.98 4.14
N VAL A 31 -11.61 -4.35 3.06
CA VAL A 31 -11.83 -5.03 1.77
C VAL A 31 -10.51 -5.43 1.13
N PHE A 32 -9.53 -4.52 1.11
CA PHE A 32 -8.19 -4.81 0.60
C PHE A 32 -7.53 -5.99 1.34
N VAL A 33 -7.55 -5.97 2.67
CA VAL A 33 -7.01 -7.04 3.52
C VAL A 33 -7.74 -8.37 3.32
N SER A 34 -9.06 -8.34 3.09
CA SER A 34 -9.84 -9.55 2.79
C SER A 34 -9.41 -10.19 1.48
N ALA A 35 -9.16 -9.39 0.43
CA ALA A 35 -8.62 -9.90 -0.82
C ALA A 35 -7.21 -10.50 -0.65
N LEU A 36 -6.34 -9.84 0.12
CA LEU A 36 -5.00 -10.39 0.44
C LEU A 36 -5.08 -11.73 1.20
N ARG A 37 -6.05 -11.90 2.10
CA ARG A 37 -6.28 -13.16 2.81
C ARG A 37 -6.61 -14.31 1.87
N GLU A 38 -7.54 -14.10 0.94
CA GLU A 38 -7.93 -15.12 -0.03
C GLU A 38 -6.80 -15.49 -0.99
N LEU A 39 -5.89 -14.55 -1.25
CA LEU A 39 -4.69 -14.78 -2.08
C LEU A 39 -3.50 -15.36 -1.29
N GLY A 40 -3.61 -15.52 0.02
CA GLY A 40 -2.50 -15.97 0.87
C GLY A 40 -1.37 -14.94 1.03
N LEU A 41 -1.65 -13.67 0.75
CA LEU A 41 -0.67 -12.58 0.73
C LEU A 41 -0.61 -11.76 2.03
N LEU A 42 -1.39 -12.12 3.06
CA LEU A 42 -1.39 -11.38 4.34
C LEU A 42 0.01 -11.30 4.98
N GLY A 43 0.85 -12.33 4.81
CA GLY A 43 2.21 -12.34 5.34
C GLY A 43 3.07 -11.19 4.78
N ASN A 44 2.80 -10.79 3.54
CA ASN A 44 3.56 -9.73 2.85
C ASN A 44 3.20 -8.33 3.37
N LEU A 45 2.05 -8.20 4.05
CA LEU A 45 1.57 -6.90 4.54
C LEU A 45 2.53 -6.30 5.56
N ARG A 46 3.15 -7.13 6.41
CA ARG A 46 4.13 -6.64 7.39
C ARG A 46 5.31 -5.96 6.70
N SER A 47 5.94 -6.64 5.75
CA SER A 47 7.08 -6.10 5.02
C SER A 47 6.71 -4.89 4.16
N ALA A 48 5.48 -4.84 3.64
CA ALA A 48 4.98 -3.68 2.90
C ALA A 48 4.77 -2.44 3.79
N LEU A 49 4.57 -2.63 5.10
CA LEU A 49 4.34 -1.56 6.08
C LEU A 49 5.62 -1.17 6.86
N GLU A 50 6.75 -1.81 6.58
CA GLU A 50 8.03 -1.41 7.16
C GLU A 50 8.37 0.04 6.72
N PRO A 51 8.76 0.94 7.65
CA PRO A 51 9.11 2.32 7.29
C PRO A 51 10.16 2.42 6.18
N GLU A 52 11.09 1.47 6.14
CA GLU A 52 12.14 1.35 5.13
C GLU A 52 11.59 1.06 3.72
N SER A 53 10.38 0.48 3.63
CA SER A 53 9.67 0.22 2.39
C SER A 53 8.88 1.43 1.88
N ASP A 54 8.69 2.48 2.70
CA ASP A 54 7.92 3.67 2.33
C ASP A 54 8.78 4.68 1.55
N ARG A 55 8.85 4.47 0.24
CA ARG A 55 9.54 5.38 -0.69
C ARG A 55 8.92 6.77 -0.74
N GLY A 56 7.62 6.90 -0.48
CA GLY A 56 6.93 8.19 -0.48
C GLY A 56 7.38 9.03 0.70
N ALA A 57 7.38 8.46 1.90
CA ALA A 57 7.91 9.10 3.10
C ALA A 57 9.38 9.50 2.92
N ALA A 58 10.21 8.60 2.38
CA ALA A 58 11.62 8.90 2.11
C ALA A 58 11.80 10.12 1.18
N ALA A 59 10.98 10.24 0.13
CA ALA A 59 11.02 11.40 -0.76
C ALA A 59 10.61 12.71 -0.04
N PHE A 60 9.56 12.68 0.78
CA PHE A 60 9.15 13.85 1.56
C PHE A 60 10.20 14.30 2.57
N GLU A 61 10.92 13.36 3.19
CA GLU A 61 12.02 13.71 4.10
C GLU A 61 13.20 14.36 3.36
N ILE A 62 13.51 13.92 2.14
CA ILE A 62 14.50 14.59 1.29
C ILE A 62 14.08 16.02 0.99
N ASP A 63 12.81 16.25 0.63
CA ASP A 63 12.29 17.59 0.34
C ASP A 63 12.30 18.52 1.56
N ARG A 64 12.24 17.96 2.77
CA ARG A 64 12.34 18.71 4.04
C ARG A 64 13.76 19.10 4.42
N LEU A 65 14.78 18.49 3.81
CA LEU A 65 16.17 18.80 4.14
C LEU A 65 16.50 20.26 3.80
N PRO A 66 17.28 20.96 4.66
CA PRO A 66 17.71 22.30 4.35
C PRO A 66 18.64 22.29 3.13
N GLN A 67 18.40 23.18 2.17
CA GLN A 67 19.21 23.25 0.94
C GLN A 67 20.68 23.63 1.18
N ARG A 68 21.01 24.13 2.36
CA ARG A 68 22.38 24.45 2.76
C ARG A 68 22.62 23.93 4.17
N VAL A 69 23.66 23.10 4.33
CA VAL A 69 24.09 22.61 5.63
C VAL A 69 24.73 23.76 6.40
N SER A 70 24.01 24.33 7.37
CA SER A 70 24.59 25.27 8.32
C SER A 70 25.44 24.49 9.32
N ARG A 71 26.76 24.68 9.30
CA ARG A 71 27.62 24.19 10.38
C ARG A 71 27.30 24.99 11.63
N ARG A 72 26.81 24.33 12.68
CA ARG A 72 26.79 24.94 14.02
C ARG A 72 28.22 25.33 14.37
N ARG A 73 28.43 26.64 14.55
CA ARG A 73 29.70 27.20 14.99
C ARG A 73 29.85 26.87 16.49
N PRO A 74 31.02 26.39 16.95
CA PRO A 74 31.28 26.13 18.36
C PRO A 74 31.18 27.40 19.19
#